data_AF-A0A310SS65-F1
#
_entry.id   AF-A0A310SS65-F1
#
_cell.length_a   1.000
_cell.length_b   1.000
_cell.length_c   1.000
_cell.angle_alpha   90.00
_cell.angle_beta   90.00
_cell.angle_gamma   90.00
#
_symmetry.space_group_name_H-M   'P 1'
#
loop_
_entity.id
_entity.type
_entity.pdbx_description
1 polymer ?
#
loop_
_entity_poly.entity_id
_entity_poly.type
_entity_poly.pdbx_seq_one_letter_code
_entity_poly.pdbx_strand_id
1 'polypeptide(L)' 'DQGGNKVWICPACGNQDDGSPMIGCDDCDAWYHWVCVGMQVPPAEKEDWYCRFCIAKKQELHHDKKKKKRKKKVKVAA' A
#
# COMPACT_ATOMS: atom_id res chain seq x y z
N ASP A 1 -8.95 16.14 31.97
CA ASP A 1 -9.82 15.52 30.96
C ASP A 1 -9.01 14.46 30.22
N GLN A 2 -9.27 13.19 30.52
CA GLN A 2 -8.53 12.04 29.99
C GLN A 2 -9.30 11.53 28.75
N GLY A 3 -8.90 11.95 27.56
CA GLY A 3 -9.64 11.61 26.35
C GLY A 3 -8.96 12.09 25.08
N GLY A 4 -7.67 11.82 24.93
CA GLY A 4 -6.97 12.07 23.67
C GLY A 4 -7.45 11.10 22.59
N ASN A 5 -8.62 11.38 22.00
CA ASN A 5 -9.12 10.66 20.83
C ASN A 5 -8.10 10.84 19.71
N LYS A 6 -7.30 9.80 19.47
CA LYS A 6 -6.33 9.77 18.36
C LYS A 6 -7.12 9.60 17.07
N VAL A 7 -7.53 10.73 16.54
CA VAL A 7 -8.22 10.86 15.26
C VAL A 7 -7.25 10.47 14.14
N TRP A 8 -7.59 9.42 13.39
CA TRP A 8 -6.89 9.10 12.15
C TRP A 8 -7.66 9.70 10.98
N ILE A 9 -6.97 10.51 10.17
CA ILE A 9 -7.54 11.12 8.96
C ILE A 9 -7.18 10.23 7.78
N CYS A 10 -8.19 9.79 7.03
CA CYS A 10 -7.94 9.03 5.81
C CYS A 10 -7.46 9.97 4.70
N PRO A 11 -6.24 9.82 4.15
CA PRO A 11 -5.73 10.73 3.12
C PRO A 11 -6.40 10.54 1.75
N ALA A 12 -7.20 9.49 1.56
CA ALA A 12 -7.97 9.29 0.32
C ALA A 12 -9.28 10.09 0.27
N CYS A 13 -9.94 10.34 1.41
CA CYS A 13 -11.18 11.11 1.47
C CYS A 13 -11.10 12.38 2.32
N GLY A 14 -10.02 12.59 3.07
CA GLY A 14 -9.83 13.72 3.97
C GLY A 14 -10.73 13.72 5.21
N ASN A 15 -11.49 12.64 5.42
CA ASN A 15 -12.42 12.52 6.54
C ASN A 15 -11.81 11.77 7.71
N GLN A 16 -12.35 12.06 8.89
CA GLN A 16 -12.03 11.40 10.14
C GLN A 16 -12.49 9.94 10.12
N ASP A 17 -11.78 9.08 10.86
CA ASP A 17 -12.28 7.76 11.19
C ASP A 17 -13.61 7.86 11.95
N ASP A 18 -14.64 7.23 11.40
CA ASP A 18 -16.01 7.16 11.93
C ASP A 18 -16.28 5.81 12.62
N GLY A 19 -15.23 5.03 12.90
CA GLY A 19 -15.33 3.64 13.34
C GLY A 19 -15.52 2.65 12.19
N SER A 20 -15.21 3.07 10.97
CA SER A 20 -15.24 2.21 9.79
C SER A 20 -13.99 1.33 9.72
N PRO A 21 -14.06 0.13 9.11
CA PRO A 21 -12.89 -0.70 8.93
C PRO A 21 -11.83 0.04 8.10
N MET A 22 -10.67 0.24 8.73
CA MET A 22 -9.50 0.85 8.12
C MET A 22 -8.45 -0.22 7.81
N ILE A 23 -7.58 0.09 6.86
CA ILE A 23 -6.42 -0.72 6.53
C ILE A 23 -5.17 0.15 6.49
N GLY A 24 -4.12 -0.31 7.16
CA GLY A 24 -2.80 0.30 7.14
C GLY A 24 -1.98 -0.18 5.96
N CYS A 25 -1.30 0.73 5.27
CA CYS A 25 -0.34 0.37 4.22
C CYS A 25 1.02 0.04 4.82
N ASP A 26 1.56 -1.15 4.56
CA ASP A 26 2.87 -1.61 5.09
C ASP A 26 4.07 -0.75 4.64
N ASP A 27 3.96 -0.08 3.48
CA ASP A 27 5.06 0.70 2.89
C ASP A 27 5.10 2.17 3.35
N CYS A 28 3.94 2.76 3.68
CA CYS A 28 3.84 4.19 4.02
C CYS A 28 3.17 4.47 5.37
N ASP A 29 2.81 3.42 6.12
CA ASP A 29 2.18 3.47 7.45
C ASP A 29 0.91 4.35 7.51
N ALA A 30 0.27 4.59 6.35
CA ALA A 30 -0.92 5.42 6.25
C ALA A 30 -2.18 4.56 6.33
N TRP A 31 -3.18 5.09 7.05
CA TRP A 31 -4.46 4.42 7.30
C TRP A 31 -5.52 4.87 6.29
N TYR A 32 -6.17 3.90 5.66
CA TYR A 32 -7.18 4.15 4.64
C TYR A 32 -8.47 3.40 4.97
N HIS A 33 -9.63 4.01 4.70
CA HIS A 33 -10.88 3.28 4.77
C HIS A 33 -10.97 2.27 3.62
N TRP A 34 -11.51 1.09 3.90
CA TRP A 34 -11.72 0.05 2.89
C TRP A 34 -12.50 0.57 1.68
N VAL A 35 -13.56 1.34 1.92
CA VAL A 35 -14.37 1.97 0.87
C VAL A 35 -13.60 2.98 0.02
N CYS A 36 -12.65 3.72 0.62
CA CYS A 36 -11.85 4.70 -0.10
C CYS A 36 -10.82 4.06 -1.03
N VAL A 37 -10.38 2.84 -0.71
CA VAL A 37 -9.43 2.07 -1.53
C VAL A 37 -10.11 1.03 -2.42
N GLY A 38 -11.44 0.94 -2.37
CA GLY A 38 -12.23 -0.03 -3.14
C GLY A 38 -12.07 -1.47 -2.63
N MET A 39 -11.64 -1.63 -1.38
CA MET A 39 -11.53 -2.93 -0.73
C MET A 39 -12.90 -3.32 -0.17
N GLN A 40 -13.41 -4.47 -0.60
CA GLN A 40 -14.71 -5.00 -0.14
C GLN A 40 -14.56 -6.26 0.72
N VAL A 41 -13.36 -6.84 0.78
CA VAL A 41 -13.10 -8.11 1.46
C VAL A 41 -11.89 -7.92 2.38
N PRO A 42 -11.97 -8.37 3.65
CA PRO A 42 -10.79 -8.41 4.51
C PRO A 42 -9.71 -9.28 3.84
N PRO A 43 -8.50 -8.76 3.59
CA PRO A 43 -7.36 -9.65 3.46
C PRO A 43 -7.26 -10.49 4.74
N ALA A 44 -6.78 -11.73 4.62
CA ALA A 44 -6.44 -12.50 5.80
C ALA A 44 -5.47 -11.66 6.66
N GLU A 45 -5.57 -11.77 7.99
CA GLU A 45 -4.81 -10.98 8.98
C GLU A 45 -3.26 -11.06 8.80
N LYS A 46 -2.77 -11.87 7.87
CA LYS A 46 -1.36 -12.11 7.55
C LYS A 46 -0.96 -11.62 6.17
N GLU A 47 -1.81 -10.90 5.46
CA GLU A 47 -1.54 -10.47 4.08
C GLU A 47 -1.20 -8.98 4.05
N ASP A 48 0.01 -8.65 3.60
CA ASP A 48 0.49 -7.28 3.49
C ASP A 48 -0.35 -6.50 2.46
N TRP A 49 -0.99 -5.42 2.91
CA TRP A 49 -1.70 -4.53 2.01
C TRP A 49 -0.88 -3.29 1.67
N TYR A 50 -0.94 -2.91 0.40
CA TYR A 50 -0.26 -1.74 -0.13
C TYR A 50 -1.29 -0.80 -0.76
N CYS A 51 -1.21 0.49 -0.46
CA CYS A 51 -2.05 1.49 -1.09
C CYS A 51 -1.73 1.64 -2.59
N ARG A 52 -2.66 2.22 -3.38
CA ARG A 52 -2.46 2.39 -4.83
C ARG A 52 -1.17 3.13 -5.20
N PHE A 53 -0.70 4.05 -4.35
CA PHE A 53 0.58 4.75 -4.52
C PHE A 53 1.78 3.82 -4.37
N CYS A 54 1.80 2.99 -3.31
CA CYS A 54 2.87 2.03 -3.06
C CYS A 54 2.84 0.90 -4.09
N ILE A 55 1.65 0.43 -4.49
CA ILE A 55 1.50 -0.52 -5.60
C ILE A 55 2.09 0.10 -6.86
N ALA A 56 1.65 1.29 -7.29
CA ALA A 56 2.16 2.02 -8.46
C ALA A 56 3.69 2.12 -8.48
N LYS A 57 4.29 2.53 -7.36
CA LYS A 57 5.74 2.64 -7.21
C LYS A 57 6.48 1.30 -7.34
N LYS A 58 5.90 0.22 -6.80
CA LYS A 58 6.48 -1.13 -6.90
C LYS A 58 6.40 -1.73 -8.31
N GLN A 59 5.34 -1.43 -9.08
CA GLN A 59 5.20 -1.93 -10.47
C GLN A 59 6.33 -1.39 -11.37
N GLU A 60 6.72 -0.13 -11.16
CA GLU A 60 7.80 0.51 -11.92
C GLU A 60 9.17 -0.17 -11.68
N LEU A 61 9.44 -0.57 -10.43
CA LEU A 61 10.68 -1.25 -10.05
C LEU A 61 10.79 -2.67 -10.63
N HIS A 62 9.66 -3.35 -10.83
CA HIS A 62 9.65 -4.72 -11.36
C HIS A 62 10.01 -4.78 -12.85
N HIS A 63 9.71 -3.72 -13.61
CA HIS A 63 10.06 -3.65 -15.03
C HIS A 63 11.57 -3.48 -15.24
N ASP A 64 12.23 -2.68 -14.40
CA ASP A 64 13.68 -2.44 -14.50
C ASP A 64 14.51 -3.70 -14.16
N LYS A 65 14.09 -4.47 -13.16
CA LYS A 65 14.72 -5.78 -12.81
C LYS A 65 14.69 -6.76 -13.98
N LYS A 66 13.61 -6.80 -14.77
CA LYS A 66 13.51 -7.68 -15.95
C LYS A 66 14.49 -7.27 -17.05
N LYS A 67 14.65 -5.96 -17.30
CA LYS A 67 15.65 -5.42 -18.25
C LYS A 67 17.08 -5.70 -17.79
N LYS A 68 17.39 -5.52 -16.50
CA LYS A 68 18.73 -5.78 -15.95
C LYS A 68 19.11 -7.26 -15.95
N LYS A 69 18.20 -8.18 -15.62
CA LYS A 69 18.42 -9.63 -15.77
C LYS A 69 18.69 -10.02 -17.22
N ARG A 70 17.96 -9.46 -18.19
CA ARG A 70 18.14 -9.76 -19.62
C ARG A 70 19.50 -9.28 -20.14
N LYS A 71 19.94 -8.07 -19.76
CA LYS A 71 21.29 -7.56 -20.09
C LYS A 71 22.40 -8.38 -19.44
N LYS A 72 22.23 -8.84 -18.20
CA LYS A 72 23.25 -9.66 -17.49
C LYS A 72 23.40 -11.06 -18.11
N LYS A 73 22.31 -11.69 -18.56
CA LYS A 73 22.37 -12.98 -19.27
C LYS A 73 23.11 -12.88 -20.61
N VAL A 74 22.92 -11.82 -21.37
CA VAL A 74 23.62 -11.61 -22.65
C VAL A 74 25.14 -11.43 -22.47
N LYS A 75 25.58 -10.80 -21.38
CA LYS A 75 27.00 -10.56 -21.08
C LYS A 75 27.77 -11.77 -20.53
N VAL A 76 27.09 -12.80 -20.05
CA VAL A 76 27.72 -14.01 -19.48
C VAL A 76 27.83 -15.15 -20.51
N ALA A 77 27.12 -15.05 -21.62
CA ALA A 77 27.11 -16.04 -22.69
C ALA A 77 27.97 -15.66 -23.91
N ALA A 78 28.78 -14.61 -23.79
CA ALA A 78 29.81 -14.17 -24.74
C ALA A 78 31.16 -14.20 -24.03
#